data_AF-A0A8T5UNC8-F1
#
_entry.id   AF-A0A8T5UNC8-F1
#
_cell.length_a   1.000
_cell.length_b   1.000
_cell.length_c   1.000
_cell.angle_alpha   90.00
_cell.angle_beta   90.00
_cell.angle_gamma   90.00
#
_symmetry.space_group_name_H-M   'P 1'
#
loop_
_entity.id
_entity.type
_entity.pdbx_description
1 polymer ?
#
loop_
_entity_poly.entity_id
_entity_poly.type
_entity_poly.pdbx_seq_one_letter_code
_entity_poly.pdbx_strand_id
1 'polypeptide(L)'
;MIAQTVDLVEVVANFLGIIVIPIMTIILGQKVFRERRQINKFNMIRFINFCIFLTLSWLLIWEFLYESTPLGAFLNPELIISIDTFSLYSFGFGFMITLALAMVTYTNRWESLYFISFFIFAGMFIVFLLTEIAIFLLPYIFTGGVIAVVFLYATGFKLRDNGSLGLAIFATLVFPTLVAEKTIVGQILSLAYPIFGILFALGYFKVFKEKVVEQNE
;
A
#
# COMPACT_ATOMS: atom_id res chain seq x y z
N MET A 1 33.38 7.14 4.88
CA MET A 1 33.05 6.38 3.65
C MET A 1 31.73 5.63 3.79
N ILE A 2 31.57 4.71 4.76
CA ILE A 2 30.31 3.96 4.94
C ILE A 2 29.10 4.88 5.20
N ALA A 3 29.23 5.90 6.07
CA ALA A 3 28.15 6.85 6.33
C ALA A 3 27.71 7.67 5.09
N GLN A 4 28.66 8.11 4.26
CA GLN A 4 28.34 8.87 3.04
C GLN A 4 27.68 8.00 1.95
N THR A 5 28.03 6.72 1.86
CA THR A 5 27.36 5.79 0.94
C THR A 5 25.94 5.43 1.40
N VAL A 6 25.71 5.42 2.72
CA VAL A 6 24.41 5.17 3.35
C VAL A 6 23.43 6.31 3.02
N ASP A 7 23.88 7.57 3.09
CA ASP A 7 23.04 8.72 2.74
C ASP A 7 22.68 8.75 1.25
N LEU A 8 23.60 8.36 0.36
CA LEU A 8 23.35 8.38 -1.09
C LEU A 8 22.33 7.32 -1.52
N VAL A 9 22.33 6.14 -0.87
CA VAL A 9 21.37 5.06 -1.14
C VAL A 9 19.95 5.47 -0.77
N GLU A 10 19.79 6.14 0.37
CA GLU A 10 18.49 6.63 0.85
C GLU A 10 17.90 7.69 -0.09
N VAL A 11 18.71 8.66 -0.52
CA VAL A 11 18.30 9.67 -1.49
C VAL A 11 17.84 9.01 -2.80
N VAL A 12 18.62 8.07 -3.34
CA VAL A 12 18.26 7.35 -4.57
C VAL A 12 16.98 6.53 -4.38
N ALA A 13 16.81 5.86 -3.24
CA ALA A 13 15.62 5.09 -2.93
C ALA A 13 14.36 5.98 -2.86
N ASN A 14 14.45 7.15 -2.23
CA ASN A 14 13.35 8.10 -2.12
C ASN A 14 12.94 8.60 -3.51
N PHE A 15 13.89 9.05 -4.33
CA PHE A 15 13.62 9.48 -5.72
C PHE A 15 13.04 8.35 -6.58
N LEU A 16 13.54 7.13 -6.44
CA LEU A 16 12.98 5.96 -7.11
C LEU A 16 11.53 5.71 -6.65
N GLY A 17 11.25 5.76 -5.35
CA GLY A 17 9.91 5.58 -4.80
C GLY A 17 8.90 6.58 -5.38
N ILE A 18 9.26 7.86 -5.40
CA ILE A 18 8.42 8.97 -5.90
C ILE A 18 8.13 8.85 -7.40
N ILE A 19 9.04 8.27 -8.20
CA ILE A 19 8.81 8.12 -9.64
C ILE A 19 8.11 6.78 -9.93
N VAL A 20 8.60 5.70 -9.34
CA VAL A 20 8.17 4.34 -9.66
C VAL A 20 6.76 4.07 -9.17
N ILE A 21 6.37 4.51 -7.97
CA ILE A 21 5.04 4.22 -7.43
C ILE A 21 3.91 4.92 -8.22
N PRO A 22 4.02 6.20 -8.61
CA PRO A 22 3.05 6.80 -9.51
C PRO A 22 2.98 6.09 -10.87
N ILE A 23 4.12 5.69 -11.44
CA ILE A 23 4.16 4.91 -12.69
C ILE A 23 3.41 3.58 -12.52
N MET A 24 3.67 2.85 -11.43
CA MET A 24 2.96 1.61 -11.10
C MET A 24 1.44 1.84 -10.98
N THR A 25 1.05 2.91 -10.31
CA THR A 25 -0.36 3.31 -10.15
C THR A 25 -1.02 3.54 -11.51
N ILE A 26 -0.35 4.25 -12.43
CA ILE A 26 -0.84 4.47 -13.79
C ILE A 26 -0.97 3.14 -14.55
N ILE A 27 0.05 2.26 -14.49
CA ILE A 27 0.03 0.95 -15.15
C ILE A 27 -1.14 0.10 -14.66
N LEU A 28 -1.33 0.02 -13.33
CA LEU A 28 -2.42 -0.75 -12.72
C LEU A 28 -3.79 -0.15 -13.07
N GLY A 29 -3.90 1.18 -13.04
CA GLY A 29 -5.12 1.88 -13.45
C GLY A 29 -5.49 1.56 -14.91
N GLN A 30 -4.53 1.67 -15.83
CA GLN A 30 -4.74 1.31 -17.24
C GLN A 30 -5.21 -0.14 -17.40
N LYS A 31 -4.67 -1.09 -16.64
CA LYS A 31 -5.11 -2.49 -16.66
C LYS A 31 -6.56 -2.63 -16.19
N VAL A 32 -6.93 -2.00 -15.08
CA VAL A 32 -8.31 -2.01 -14.56
C VAL A 32 -9.30 -1.44 -15.59
N PHE A 33 -8.99 -0.29 -16.20
CA PHE A 33 -9.86 0.31 -17.21
C PHE A 33 -9.96 -0.53 -18.49
N ARG A 34 -8.85 -1.12 -18.94
CA ARG A 34 -8.83 -2.00 -20.11
C ARG A 34 -9.69 -3.25 -19.88
N GLU A 35 -9.58 -3.87 -18.72
CA GLU A 35 -10.37 -5.05 -18.37
C GLU A 35 -11.86 -4.75 -18.25
N ARG A 36 -12.23 -3.62 -17.62
CA ARG A 36 -13.62 -3.16 -17.60
C ARG A 36 -14.17 -3.04 -19.02
N ARG A 37 -13.39 -2.48 -19.95
CA ARG A 37 -13.79 -2.33 -21.35
C ARG A 37 -13.96 -3.67 -22.07
N GLN A 38 -13.17 -4.69 -21.72
CA GLN A 38 -13.20 -6.01 -22.35
C GLN A 38 -14.30 -6.93 -21.80
N ILE A 39 -14.50 -6.94 -20.48
CA ILE A 39 -15.36 -7.92 -19.78
C ILE A 39 -16.72 -7.29 -19.38
N ASN A 40 -16.84 -5.95 -19.49
CA ASN A 40 -17.98 -5.15 -19.03
C ASN A 40 -18.34 -5.35 -17.54
N LYS A 41 -17.39 -5.88 -16.76
CA LYS A 41 -17.50 -6.09 -15.31
C LYS A 41 -16.22 -5.57 -14.65
N PHE A 42 -16.37 -5.04 -13.43
CA PHE A 42 -15.24 -4.65 -12.62
C PHE A 42 -14.68 -5.85 -11.87
N ASN A 43 -13.38 -6.11 -12.03
CA ASN A 43 -12.66 -6.98 -11.11
C ASN A 43 -12.33 -6.19 -9.85
N MET A 44 -13.13 -6.38 -8.79
CA MET A 44 -12.98 -5.64 -7.53
C MET A 44 -11.60 -5.82 -6.89
N ILE A 45 -10.97 -7.00 -7.01
CA ILE A 45 -9.64 -7.25 -6.45
C ILE A 45 -8.60 -6.35 -7.13
N ARG A 46 -8.63 -6.28 -8.47
CA ARG A 46 -7.71 -5.42 -9.23
C ARG A 46 -7.98 -3.93 -9.00
N PHE A 47 -9.25 -3.57 -8.81
CA PHE A 47 -9.63 -2.20 -8.45
C PHE A 47 -9.13 -1.80 -7.06
N ILE A 48 -9.31 -2.66 -6.04
CA ILE A 48 -8.80 -2.40 -4.68
C ILE A 48 -7.28 -2.30 -4.70
N ASN A 49 -6.57 -3.18 -5.43
CA ASN A 49 -5.12 -3.07 -5.63
C ASN A 49 -4.74 -1.70 -6.20
N PHE A 50 -5.43 -1.26 -7.27
CA PHE A 50 -5.21 0.06 -7.83
C PHE A 50 -5.42 1.18 -6.80
N CYS A 51 -6.48 1.11 -5.99
CA CYS A 51 -6.72 2.07 -4.91
C CYS A 51 -5.60 2.08 -3.87
N ILE A 52 -5.04 0.93 -3.48
CA ILE A 52 -3.91 0.85 -2.54
C ILE A 52 -2.69 1.58 -3.11
N PHE A 53 -2.34 1.32 -4.38
CA PHE A 53 -1.22 2.01 -5.02
C PHE A 53 -1.48 3.50 -5.24
N LEU A 54 -2.73 3.88 -5.52
CA LEU A 54 -3.13 5.28 -5.61
C LEU A 54 -2.96 6.00 -4.28
N THR A 55 -3.37 5.39 -3.17
CA THR A 55 -3.16 5.94 -1.83
C THR A 55 -1.68 6.04 -1.49
N LEU A 56 -0.88 5.03 -1.82
CA LEU A 56 0.57 5.07 -1.61
C LEU A 56 1.25 6.16 -2.46
N SER A 57 0.83 6.31 -3.72
CA SER A 57 1.31 7.38 -4.60
C SER A 57 0.96 8.76 -4.05
N TRP A 58 -0.25 8.92 -3.51
CA TRP A 58 -0.70 10.16 -2.89
C TRP A 58 0.14 10.49 -1.65
N LEU A 59 0.39 9.51 -0.78
CA LEU A 59 1.24 9.65 0.40
C LEU A 59 2.65 10.15 0.03
N LEU A 60 3.31 9.45 -0.90
CA LEU A 60 4.68 9.78 -1.29
C LEU A 60 4.80 11.16 -1.94
N ILE A 61 3.78 11.60 -2.68
CA ILE A 61 3.75 12.96 -3.23
C ILE A 61 3.75 13.99 -2.09
N TRP A 62 2.92 13.80 -1.07
CA TRP A 62 2.85 14.74 0.06
C TRP A 62 4.12 14.73 0.91
N GLU A 63 4.64 13.55 1.21
CA GLU A 63 5.91 13.38 1.92
C GLU A 63 7.05 14.08 1.18
N PHE A 64 7.19 13.82 -0.14
CA PHE A 64 8.19 14.50 -0.96
C PHE A 64 8.00 16.01 -1.02
N LEU A 65 6.76 16.49 -1.19
CA LEU A 65 6.49 17.92 -1.21
C LEU A 65 6.86 18.58 0.13
N TYR A 66 6.62 17.90 1.24
CA TYR A 66 6.97 18.40 2.57
C TYR A 66 8.49 18.43 2.79
N GLU A 67 9.19 17.35 2.46
CA GLU A 67 10.62 17.19 2.78
C GLU A 67 11.56 17.87 1.78
N SER A 68 11.21 17.86 0.49
CA SER A 68 12.12 18.25 -0.59
C SER A 68 11.82 19.61 -1.21
N THR A 69 10.75 20.28 -0.78
CA THR A 69 10.39 21.61 -1.29
C THR A 69 10.27 22.62 -0.15
N PRO A 70 10.41 23.94 -0.43
CA PRO A 70 10.22 24.98 0.59
C PRO A 70 8.78 25.05 1.14
N LEU A 71 7.85 24.21 0.66
CA LEU A 71 6.52 24.08 1.24
C LEU A 71 6.55 23.60 2.69
N GLY A 72 7.58 22.86 3.11
CA GLY A 72 7.75 22.46 4.52
C GLY A 72 7.83 23.63 5.50
N ALA A 73 8.23 24.82 5.04
CA ALA A 73 8.23 26.05 5.85
C ALA A 73 6.83 26.63 6.08
N PHE A 74 5.85 26.27 5.26
CA PHE A 74 4.48 26.78 5.30
C PHE A 74 3.46 25.75 5.81
N LEU A 75 3.84 24.48 5.88
CA LEU A 75 2.97 23.38 6.23
C LEU A 75 3.25 22.86 7.64
N ASN A 76 2.20 22.65 8.43
CA ASN A 76 2.35 22.13 9.79
C ASN A 76 2.77 20.63 9.73
N PRO A 77 3.91 20.23 10.33
CA PRO A 77 4.34 18.82 10.40
C PRO A 77 3.27 17.88 10.96
N GLU A 78 2.50 18.35 11.95
CA GLU A 78 1.46 17.54 12.60
C GLU A 78 0.32 17.17 11.64
N LEU A 79 0.07 18.00 10.62
CA LEU A 79 -0.95 17.75 9.60
C LEU A 79 -0.45 16.82 8.50
N ILE A 80 0.86 16.77 8.23
CA ILE A 80 1.39 16.06 7.07
C ILE A 80 2.05 14.74 7.45
N ILE A 81 3.04 14.75 8.33
CA ILE A 81 3.95 13.61 8.55
C ILE A 81 3.77 12.90 9.90
N SER A 82 2.92 13.41 10.80
CA SER A 82 2.75 12.81 12.14
C SER A 82 2.15 11.40 12.07
N ILE A 83 2.75 10.43 12.76
CA ILE A 83 2.21 9.07 12.90
C ILE A 83 1.32 8.91 14.14
N ASP A 84 1.48 9.79 15.13
CA ASP A 84 0.81 9.69 16.44
C ASP A 84 -0.58 10.34 16.44
N THR A 85 -0.87 11.19 15.45
CA THR A 85 -2.17 11.86 15.25
C THR A 85 -2.73 11.53 13.86
N PHE A 86 -3.99 11.90 13.58
CA PHE A 86 -4.53 11.82 12.21
C PHE A 86 -3.95 12.94 11.35
N SER A 87 -2.84 12.64 10.68
CA SER A 87 -2.21 13.44 9.63
C SER A 87 -2.54 12.86 8.25
N LEU A 88 -2.14 13.53 7.18
CA LEU A 88 -2.23 12.96 5.83
C LEU A 88 -1.49 11.62 5.74
N TYR A 89 -0.32 11.52 6.36
CA TYR A 89 0.49 10.31 6.40
C TYR A 89 -0.22 9.14 7.09
N SER A 90 -0.59 9.32 8.37
CA SER A 90 -1.23 8.25 9.14
C SER A 90 -2.63 7.89 8.61
N PHE A 91 -3.37 8.87 8.07
CA PHE A 91 -4.64 8.62 7.38
C PHE A 91 -4.45 7.75 6.14
N GLY A 92 -3.45 8.05 5.29
CA GLY A 92 -3.19 7.22 4.11
C GLY A 92 -2.76 5.80 4.47
N PHE A 93 -1.90 5.62 5.48
CA PHE A 93 -1.53 4.28 5.96
C PHE A 93 -2.74 3.50 6.50
N GLY A 94 -3.55 4.14 7.35
CA GLY A 94 -4.77 3.54 7.86
C GLY A 94 -5.75 3.18 6.75
N PHE A 95 -5.87 4.01 5.71
CA PHE A 95 -6.71 3.73 4.56
C PHE A 95 -6.17 2.58 3.69
N MET A 96 -4.85 2.51 3.46
CA MET A 96 -4.22 1.38 2.76
C MET A 96 -4.47 0.05 3.47
N ILE A 97 -4.34 0.03 4.80
CA ILE A 97 -4.60 -1.18 5.61
C ILE A 97 -6.08 -1.54 5.55
N THR A 98 -6.96 -0.54 5.62
CA THR A 98 -8.41 -0.73 5.47
C THR A 98 -8.75 -1.39 4.14
N LEU A 99 -8.14 -0.93 3.04
CA LEU A 99 -8.29 -1.51 1.70
C LEU A 99 -7.71 -2.93 1.62
N ALA A 100 -6.55 -3.18 2.21
CA ALA A 100 -5.93 -4.51 2.23
C ALA A 100 -6.78 -5.54 2.98
N LEU A 101 -7.33 -5.16 4.14
CA LEU A 101 -8.28 -6.00 4.90
C LEU A 101 -9.60 -6.20 4.14
N ALA A 102 -10.09 -5.17 3.45
CA ALA A 102 -11.27 -5.28 2.60
C ALA A 102 -11.02 -6.25 1.43
N MET A 103 -9.84 -6.20 0.81
CA MET A 103 -9.44 -7.16 -0.22
C MET A 103 -9.39 -8.59 0.30
N VAL A 104 -8.83 -8.81 1.51
CA VAL A 104 -8.79 -10.12 2.17
C VAL A 104 -10.19 -10.66 2.42
N THR A 105 -11.07 -9.87 3.03
CA THR A 105 -12.43 -10.29 3.36
C THR A 105 -13.23 -10.57 2.09
N TYR A 106 -13.16 -9.68 1.10
CA TYR A 106 -13.78 -9.85 -0.22
C TYR A 106 -13.33 -11.14 -0.91
N THR A 107 -12.02 -11.36 -0.96
CA THR A 107 -11.45 -12.51 -1.65
C THR A 107 -11.79 -13.85 -0.96
N ASN A 108 -11.91 -13.85 0.38
CA ASN A 108 -12.34 -15.02 1.15
C ASN A 108 -13.87 -15.19 1.24
N ARG A 109 -14.65 -14.30 0.60
CA ARG A 109 -16.12 -14.30 0.62
C ARG A 109 -16.72 -14.17 2.02
N TRP A 110 -16.08 -13.40 2.89
CA TRP A 110 -16.60 -13.09 4.22
C TRP A 110 -17.54 -11.88 4.15
N GLU A 111 -18.73 -12.07 3.56
CA GLU A 111 -19.67 -11.00 3.21
C GLU A 111 -20.05 -10.11 4.40
N SER A 112 -20.19 -10.69 5.59
CA SER A 112 -20.49 -9.93 6.82
C SER A 112 -19.34 -9.01 7.26
N LEU A 113 -18.12 -9.24 6.78
CA LEU A 113 -16.91 -8.52 7.19
C LEU A 113 -16.40 -7.51 6.15
N TYR A 114 -16.99 -7.43 4.95
CA TYR A 114 -16.48 -6.62 3.83
C TYR A 114 -16.24 -5.15 4.17
N PHE A 115 -17.14 -4.56 4.98
CA PHE A 115 -17.11 -3.14 5.33
C PHE A 115 -16.61 -2.89 6.75
N ILE A 116 -16.30 -3.94 7.52
CA ILE A 116 -15.93 -3.77 8.93
C ILE A 116 -14.65 -2.95 9.08
N SER A 117 -13.63 -3.18 8.26
CA SER A 117 -12.41 -2.37 8.29
C SER A 117 -12.70 -0.88 8.02
N PHE A 118 -13.60 -0.59 7.07
CA PHE A 118 -14.03 0.78 6.78
C PHE A 118 -14.78 1.42 7.94
N PHE A 119 -15.69 0.68 8.60
CA PHE A 119 -16.40 1.19 9.77
C PHE A 119 -15.48 1.45 10.96
N ILE A 120 -14.51 0.56 11.20
CA ILE A 120 -13.51 0.75 12.26
C ILE A 120 -12.68 2.01 11.96
N PHE A 121 -12.15 2.13 10.74
CA PHE A 121 -11.32 3.28 10.36
C PHE A 121 -12.08 4.60 10.39
N ALA A 122 -13.29 4.64 9.81
CA ALA A 122 -14.15 5.81 9.86
C ALA A 122 -14.57 6.17 11.30
N GLY A 123 -14.86 5.17 12.14
CA GLY A 123 -15.17 5.36 13.55
C GLY A 123 -14.02 6.02 14.31
N MET A 124 -12.78 5.54 14.11
CA MET A 124 -11.59 6.17 14.72
C MET A 124 -11.40 7.60 14.23
N PHE A 125 -11.61 7.86 12.93
CA PHE A 125 -11.50 9.21 12.38
C PHE A 125 -12.55 10.17 12.96
N ILE A 126 -13.80 9.72 13.11
CA ILE A 126 -14.87 10.51 13.74
C ILE A 126 -14.55 10.77 15.21
N VAL A 127 -14.08 9.77 15.96
CA VAL A 127 -13.66 9.95 17.36
C VAL A 127 -12.57 10.99 17.47
N PHE A 128 -11.57 10.95 16.58
CA PHE A 128 -10.53 11.97 16.53
C PHE A 128 -11.10 13.36 16.24
N LEU A 129 -12.00 13.52 15.27
CA LEU A 129 -12.62 14.82 14.98
C LEU A 129 -13.41 15.40 16.18
N LEU A 130 -13.94 14.55 17.05
CA LEU A 130 -14.74 14.97 18.21
C LEU A 130 -13.92 15.18 19.49
N THR A 131 -12.79 14.50 19.63
CA THR A 131 -12.04 14.42 20.90
C THR A 131 -10.56 14.75 20.79
N GLU A 132 -10.04 14.87 19.56
CA GLU A 132 -8.61 14.99 19.22
C GLU A 132 -7.77 13.77 19.67
N ILE A 133 -8.40 12.69 20.11
CA ILE A 133 -7.72 11.47 20.56
C ILE A 133 -7.50 10.52 19.37
N ALA A 134 -6.23 10.15 19.13
CA ALA A 134 -5.83 9.22 18.06
C ALA A 134 -5.25 7.88 18.57
N ILE A 135 -5.44 7.55 19.85
CA ILE A 135 -4.78 6.40 20.51
C ILE A 135 -5.02 5.04 19.85
N PHE A 136 -6.13 4.87 19.12
CA PHE A 136 -6.47 3.63 18.44
C PHE A 136 -5.86 3.51 17.03
N LEU A 137 -5.40 4.62 16.45
CA LEU A 137 -4.90 4.66 15.07
C LEU A 137 -3.61 3.85 14.92
N LEU A 138 -2.63 4.10 15.79
CA LEU A 138 -1.33 3.44 15.71
C LEU A 138 -1.44 1.92 15.95
N PRO A 139 -2.17 1.43 16.98
CA PRO A 139 -2.47 0.00 17.10
C PRO A 139 -3.17 -0.57 15.87
N TYR A 140 -4.13 0.14 15.28
CA TYR A 140 -4.80 -0.32 14.06
C TYR A 140 -3.84 -0.44 12.87
N ILE A 141 -2.96 0.54 12.68
CA ILE A 141 -1.97 0.51 11.60
C ILE A 141 -1.02 -0.68 11.76
N PHE A 142 -0.44 -0.86 12.95
CA PHE A 142 0.53 -1.94 13.13
C PHE A 142 -0.11 -3.33 13.16
N THR A 143 -1.16 -3.52 13.97
CA THR A 143 -1.81 -4.84 14.09
C THR A 143 -2.60 -5.20 12.84
N GLY A 144 -3.34 -4.25 12.28
CA GLY A 144 -4.08 -4.42 11.02
C GLY A 144 -3.15 -4.66 9.84
N GLY A 145 -2.00 -3.99 9.79
CA GLY A 145 -0.96 -4.24 8.78
C GLY A 145 -0.44 -5.67 8.82
N VAL A 146 -0.05 -6.16 10.01
CA VAL A 146 0.42 -7.54 10.18
C VAL A 146 -0.68 -8.56 9.82
N ILE A 147 -1.90 -8.35 10.29
CA ILE A 147 -3.05 -9.20 9.95
C ILE A 147 -3.28 -9.22 8.44
N ALA A 148 -3.31 -8.05 7.79
CA ALA A 148 -3.50 -7.96 6.35
C ALA A 148 -2.42 -8.74 5.58
N VAL A 149 -1.14 -8.58 5.93
CA VAL A 149 -0.03 -9.30 5.28
C VAL A 149 -0.18 -10.82 5.42
N VAL A 150 -0.44 -11.31 6.64
CA VAL A 150 -0.60 -12.75 6.90
C VAL A 150 -1.75 -13.32 6.08
N PHE A 151 -2.90 -12.64 6.07
CA PHE A 151 -4.07 -13.10 5.34
C PHE A 151 -3.93 -12.95 3.82
N LEU A 152 -3.20 -11.94 3.31
CA LEU A 152 -2.90 -11.82 1.89
C LEU A 152 -2.01 -12.97 1.42
N TYR A 153 -1.01 -13.38 2.20
CA TYR A 153 -0.24 -14.60 1.90
C TYR A 153 -1.12 -15.85 1.89
N ALA A 154 -1.91 -16.05 2.96
CA ALA A 154 -2.81 -17.19 3.05
C ALA A 154 -3.79 -17.25 1.87
N THR A 155 -4.33 -16.10 1.48
CA THR A 155 -5.25 -15.95 0.35
C THR A 155 -4.55 -16.22 -0.98
N GLY A 156 -3.36 -15.66 -1.18
CA GLY A 156 -2.54 -15.86 -2.37
C GLY A 156 -2.22 -17.33 -2.60
N PHE A 157 -1.80 -18.06 -1.56
CA PHE A 157 -1.54 -19.50 -1.65
C PHE A 157 -2.81 -20.33 -1.83
N LYS A 158 -3.86 -20.08 -1.03
CA LYS A 158 -5.11 -20.84 -1.05
C LYS A 158 -5.83 -20.74 -2.39
N LEU A 159 -5.91 -19.54 -2.96
CA LEU A 159 -6.63 -19.29 -4.21
C LEU A 159 -5.72 -19.30 -5.45
N ARG A 160 -4.40 -19.46 -5.25
CA ARG A 160 -3.40 -19.35 -6.32
C ARG A 160 -3.48 -18.01 -7.07
N ASP A 161 -3.77 -16.93 -6.33
CA ASP A 161 -3.91 -15.59 -6.89
C ASP A 161 -2.57 -14.84 -6.82
N ASN A 162 -1.99 -14.57 -7.99
CA ASN A 162 -0.75 -13.80 -8.12
C ASN A 162 -0.94 -12.34 -7.66
N GLY A 163 -2.15 -11.78 -7.73
CA GLY A 163 -2.45 -10.42 -7.29
C GLY A 163 -2.30 -10.25 -5.78
N SER A 164 -3.02 -11.08 -5.01
CA SER A 164 -2.94 -11.11 -3.55
C SER A 164 -1.53 -11.45 -3.04
N LEU A 165 -0.87 -12.43 -3.66
CA LEU A 165 0.49 -12.82 -3.28
C LEU A 165 1.51 -11.70 -3.57
N GLY A 166 1.41 -11.06 -4.74
CA GLY A 166 2.28 -9.95 -5.10
C GLY A 166 2.10 -8.75 -4.15
N LEU A 167 0.86 -8.42 -3.80
CA LEU A 167 0.60 -7.38 -2.80
C LEU A 167 1.16 -7.76 -1.42
N ALA A 168 1.05 -9.02 -0.99
CA ALA A 168 1.61 -9.48 0.29
C ALA A 168 3.13 -9.30 0.34
N ILE A 169 3.84 -9.69 -0.72
CA ILE A 169 5.30 -9.52 -0.82
C ILE A 169 5.65 -8.04 -0.83
N PHE A 170 4.95 -7.22 -1.64
CA PHE A 170 5.17 -5.78 -1.67
C PHE A 170 5.00 -5.15 -0.28
N ALA A 171 3.90 -5.47 0.41
CA ALA A 171 3.63 -4.98 1.77
C ALA A 171 4.68 -5.47 2.78
N THR A 172 5.20 -6.69 2.63
CA THR A 172 6.27 -7.23 3.49
C THR A 172 7.60 -6.52 3.26
N LEU A 173 7.84 -5.99 2.06
CA LEU A 173 9.03 -5.18 1.78
C LEU A 173 8.88 -3.75 2.30
N VAL A 174 7.69 -3.15 2.18
CA VAL A 174 7.41 -1.77 2.62
C VAL A 174 7.24 -1.67 4.13
N PHE A 175 6.52 -2.58 4.77
CA PHE A 175 6.15 -2.43 6.18
C PHE A 175 7.36 -2.33 7.14
N PRO A 176 8.45 -3.10 6.97
CA PRO A 176 9.63 -2.95 7.81
C PRO A 176 10.39 -1.64 7.59
N THR A 177 10.25 -0.96 6.44
CA THR A 177 10.91 0.33 6.23
C THR A 177 10.36 1.41 7.16
N LEU A 178 9.11 1.26 7.62
CA LEU A 178 8.48 2.15 8.62
C LEU A 178 9.12 2.05 10.02
N VAL A 179 9.77 0.92 10.34
CA VAL A 179 10.34 0.67 11.68
C VAL A 179 11.87 0.70 11.66
N ALA A 180 12.47 0.33 10.51
CA ALA A 180 13.89 0.09 10.37
C ALA A 180 14.59 1.07 9.41
N GLU A 181 14.00 2.24 9.15
CA GLU A 181 14.42 3.23 8.14
C GLU A 181 15.93 3.51 8.13
N LYS A 182 16.53 3.73 9.30
CA LYS A 182 17.97 4.08 9.45
C LYS A 182 18.92 2.88 9.50
N THR A 183 18.42 1.67 9.25
CA THR A 183 19.24 0.46 9.27
C THR A 183 19.61 0.04 7.84
N ILE A 184 20.74 -0.67 7.69
CA ILE A 184 21.15 -1.24 6.40
C ILE A 184 20.03 -2.12 5.81
N VAL A 185 19.31 -2.86 6.66
CA VAL A 185 18.17 -3.69 6.25
C VAL A 185 17.05 -2.81 5.68
N GLY A 186 16.70 -1.72 6.37
CA GLY A 186 15.72 -0.75 5.89
C GLY A 186 16.09 -0.18 4.52
N GLN A 187 17.34 0.23 4.33
CA GLN A 187 17.82 0.77 3.06
C GLN A 187 17.76 -0.23 1.89
N ILE A 188 18.16 -1.48 2.14
CA ILE A 188 18.04 -2.55 1.13
C ILE A 188 16.57 -2.76 0.76
N LEU A 189 15.68 -2.78 1.75
CA LEU A 189 14.24 -2.92 1.53
C LEU A 189 13.66 -1.73 0.77
N SER A 190 14.10 -0.50 1.08
CA SER A 190 13.70 0.73 0.40
C SER A 190 14.05 0.75 -1.09
N LEU A 191 15.15 0.10 -1.47
CA LEU A 191 15.49 -0.12 -2.88
C LEU A 191 14.75 -1.31 -3.49
N ALA A 192 14.48 -2.36 -2.71
CA ALA A 192 13.87 -3.59 -3.20
C ALA A 192 12.37 -3.42 -3.52
N TYR A 193 11.61 -2.72 -2.67
CA TYR A 193 10.16 -2.61 -2.85
C TYR A 193 9.75 -1.89 -4.15
N PRO A 194 10.38 -0.79 -4.60
CA PRO A 194 10.02 -0.16 -5.88
C PRO A 194 10.31 -1.08 -7.07
N ILE A 195 11.46 -1.78 -7.04
CA ILE A 195 11.86 -2.71 -8.10
C ILE A 195 10.88 -3.89 -8.16
N PHE A 196 10.55 -4.50 -7.03
CA PHE A 196 9.56 -5.56 -6.97
C PHE A 196 8.18 -5.05 -7.41
N GLY A 197 7.81 -3.86 -6.93
CA GLY A 197 6.56 -3.20 -7.25
C GLY A 197 6.36 -3.02 -8.76
N ILE A 198 7.38 -2.53 -9.49
CA ILE A 198 7.25 -2.35 -10.93
C ILE A 198 7.18 -3.68 -11.69
N LEU A 199 7.93 -4.70 -11.27
CA LEU A 199 7.83 -6.05 -11.83
C LEU A 199 6.42 -6.66 -11.62
N PHE A 200 5.85 -6.43 -10.44
CA PHE A 200 4.48 -6.80 -10.11
C PHE A 200 3.47 -6.04 -10.98
N ALA A 201 3.58 -4.71 -11.06
CA ALA A 201 2.68 -3.85 -11.83
C ALA A 201 2.70 -4.18 -13.33
N LEU A 202 3.88 -4.50 -13.89
CA LEU A 202 4.02 -4.94 -15.28
C LEU A 202 3.40 -6.33 -15.52
N GLY A 203 3.29 -7.16 -14.47
CA GLY A 203 2.71 -8.51 -14.55
C GLY A 203 3.74 -9.58 -14.88
N TYR A 204 5.03 -9.29 -14.68
CA TYR A 204 6.11 -10.29 -14.77
C TYR A 204 6.11 -11.24 -13.57
N PHE A 205 5.56 -10.81 -12.43
CA PHE A 205 5.37 -11.67 -11.27
C PHE A 205 4.20 -12.66 -11.50
N LYS A 206 4.54 -13.91 -11.81
CA LYS A 206 3.57 -15.02 -11.95
C LYS A 206 4.12 -16.29 -11.28
N VAL A 207 3.74 -16.51 -10.02
CA VAL A 207 4.12 -17.73 -9.28
C VAL A 207 3.22 -18.89 -9.66
N PHE A 208 1.92 -18.62 -9.79
CA PHE A 208 0.94 -19.61 -10.20
C PHE A 208 0.67 -19.48 -11.70
N LYS A 209 0.69 -20.62 -12.41
CA LYS A 209 0.25 -20.69 -13.81
C LYS A 209 -1.23 -20.32 -13.87
N GLU A 210 -1.58 -19.43 -14.80
CA GLU A 210 -2.98 -19.14 -15.12
C GLU A 210 -3.63 -20.45 -15.56
N LYS A 211 -4.72 -20.85 -14.89
CA LYS A 211 -5.54 -21.95 -15.39
C LYS A 211 -6.08 -21.50 -16.73
N VAL A 212 -5.64 -22.14 -17.82
CA VAL A 212 -6.28 -22.01 -19.12
C VAL A 212 -7.71 -22.48 -18.92
N VAL A 213 -8.64 -21.55 -18.81
CA VAL A 213 -10.06 -21.88 -18.92
C VAL A 213 -10.23 -22.21 -20.39
N GLU A 214 -10.22 -23.49 -20.72
CA GLU A 214 -10.74 -23.96 -22.01
C GLU A 214 -12.14 -23.36 -22.13
N GLN A 215 -12.27 -22.40 -23.04
CA GLN A 215 -13.55 -21.89 -23.49
C GLN A 215 -14.21 -23.05 -24.24
N ASN A 216 -14.80 -23.98 -23.50
CA ASN A 216 -15.69 -24.96 -24.08
C ASN A 216 -16.98 -24.22 -24.45
N GLU A 217 -17.08 -23.96 -25.75
CA GLU A 217 -18.24 -23.85 -26.63
C GLU A 217 -19.63 -23.78 -25.97
#